data_AF-A0A151LL12-F1
#
_entry.id   AF-A0A151LL12-F1
#
_cell.length_a   1.000
_cell.length_b   1.000
_cell.length_c   1.000
_cell.angle_alpha   90.00
_cell.angle_beta   90.00
_cell.angle_gamma   90.00
#
_symmetry.space_group_name_H-M   'P 1'
#
loop_
_entity.id
_entity.type
_entity.pdbx_description
1 polymer ?
#
loop_
_entity_poly.entity_id
_entity_poly.type
_entity_poly.pdbx_seq_one_letter_code
_entity_poly.pdbx_strand_id
1 'polypeptide(L)'
;MKEVNAYEKDIRRLLPVMLIGLVTVVMYTIFVTFYCMVLLQINVEKQYVNIDLLNEGYTKLITFHILLFLLIWSFYKTYKVNPGNIPDNHEWRVEPNIGRIKEREKTGELRYCIHEKKYKPDRSHYCRAIEKNVLKMDHYCPWVANCVGFYNYKFFLLSLFYANICCLYVNINCYTSFPNFYSNPNILFNEVFYLFLEIVLASVILIIIFPFFLFHIYLTSKNYTTLEFCVTGQWEKGNIYDLGIEENFKQVLGDNVLFWIFPLGKPKGNGLFYKTADQMGYIYK
;
A
#
# COMPACT_ATOMS: atom_id res chain seq x y z
N MET A 1 5.26 -31.37 -17.47
CA MET A 1 4.90 -29.93 -17.35
C MET A 1 6.19 -29.21 -17.02
N LYS A 2 6.70 -28.36 -17.92
CA LYS A 2 8.08 -27.86 -17.90
C LYS A 2 8.40 -27.14 -16.58
N GLU A 3 9.51 -27.52 -15.95
CA GLU A 3 10.12 -26.76 -14.86
C GLU A 3 10.43 -25.36 -15.40
N VAL A 4 9.59 -24.39 -15.03
CA VAL A 4 9.90 -22.98 -15.25
C VAL A 4 11.14 -22.69 -14.40
N ASN A 5 12.23 -22.28 -15.05
CA ASN A 5 13.48 -21.91 -14.37
C ASN A 5 13.16 -20.86 -13.28
N ALA A 6 13.75 -21.00 -12.09
CA ALA A 6 13.55 -20.08 -10.96
C ALA A 6 13.71 -18.60 -11.38
N TYR A 7 14.65 -18.33 -12.28
CA TYR A 7 14.85 -17.00 -12.88
C TYR A 7 13.62 -16.48 -13.64
N GLU A 8 12.99 -17.33 -14.45
CA GLU A 8 11.81 -16.98 -15.24
C GLU A 8 10.58 -16.75 -14.33
N LYS A 9 10.47 -17.53 -13.24
CA LYS A 9 9.45 -17.34 -12.19
C LYS A 9 9.61 -15.97 -11.51
N ASP A 10 10.84 -15.55 -11.23
CA ASP A 10 11.12 -14.28 -10.58
C ASP A 10 10.86 -13.08 -11.50
N ILE A 11 11.21 -13.15 -12.78
CA ILE A 11 10.85 -12.11 -13.76
C ILE A 11 9.33 -11.95 -13.86
N ARG A 12 8.60 -13.06 -14.00
CA ARG A 12 7.14 -13.02 -14.15
C ARG A 12 6.45 -12.35 -12.95
N ARG A 13 6.99 -12.53 -11.73
CA ARG A 13 6.49 -11.84 -10.52
C ARG A 13 6.72 -10.33 -10.56
N LEU A 14 7.76 -9.86 -11.25
CA LEU A 14 8.10 -8.44 -11.35
C LEU A 14 7.35 -7.70 -12.46
N LEU A 15 6.74 -8.40 -13.43
CA LEU A 15 6.00 -7.76 -14.54
C LEU A 15 4.96 -6.73 -14.07
N PRO A 16 4.09 -7.00 -13.07
CA PRO A 16 3.13 -6.00 -12.60
C PRO A 16 3.81 -4.78 -11.94
N VAL A 17 4.94 -4.99 -11.25
CA VAL A 17 5.73 -3.91 -10.63
C VAL A 17 6.35 -3.03 -11.71
N MET A 18 6.90 -3.64 -12.77
CA MET A 18 7.45 -2.92 -13.92
C MET A 18 6.37 -2.12 -14.65
N LEU A 19 5.16 -2.67 -14.78
CA LEU A 19 4.02 -1.95 -15.38
C LEU A 19 3.64 -0.71 -14.56
N ILE A 20 3.58 -0.82 -13.22
CA ILE A 20 3.33 0.34 -12.34
C ILE A 20 4.43 1.38 -12.51
N GLY A 21 5.70 0.95 -12.54
CA GLY A 21 6.83 1.85 -12.78
C GLY A 21 6.72 2.58 -14.12
N LEU A 22 6.37 1.87 -15.20
CA LEU A 22 6.16 2.44 -16.52
C LEU A 22 5.02 3.48 -16.53
N VAL A 23 3.85 3.13 -15.99
CA VAL A 23 2.71 4.04 -15.91
C VAL A 23 3.06 5.30 -15.10
N THR A 24 3.78 5.13 -13.99
CA THR A 24 4.25 6.25 -13.15
C THR A 24 5.19 7.17 -13.92
N VAL A 25 6.12 6.62 -14.70
CA VAL A 25 7.06 7.41 -15.53
C VAL A 25 6.32 8.14 -16.65
N VAL A 26 5.33 7.52 -17.28
CA VAL A 26 4.50 8.16 -18.32
C VAL A 26 3.73 9.35 -17.72
N MET A 27 3.02 9.12 -16.61
CA MET A 27 2.27 10.19 -15.92
C MET A 27 3.19 11.31 -15.44
N TYR A 28 4.34 10.97 -14.84
CA TYR A 28 5.37 11.94 -14.44
C TYR A 28 5.81 12.80 -15.63
N THR A 29 6.15 12.16 -16.75
CA THR A 29 6.63 12.84 -17.94
C THR A 29 5.56 13.79 -18.48
N ILE A 30 4.31 13.34 -18.52
CA ILE A 30 3.21 14.15 -19.02
C ILE A 30 2.97 15.35 -18.09
N PHE A 31 2.77 15.11 -16.80
CA PHE A 31 2.48 16.17 -15.83
C PHE A 31 3.61 17.19 -15.71
N VAL A 32 4.87 16.74 -15.65
CA VAL A 32 5.99 17.70 -15.54
C VAL A 32 6.16 18.48 -16.83
N THR A 33 6.17 17.81 -17.99
CA THR A 33 6.49 18.45 -19.27
C THR A 33 5.36 19.31 -19.81
N PHE A 34 4.14 18.78 -19.85
CA PHE A 34 3.00 19.47 -20.50
C PHE A 34 2.17 20.30 -19.53
N TYR A 35 2.41 20.21 -18.22
CA TYR A 35 1.71 21.02 -17.23
C TYR A 35 2.64 21.92 -16.41
N CYS A 36 3.59 21.37 -15.65
CA CYS A 36 4.46 22.18 -14.79
C CYS A 36 5.38 23.11 -15.58
N MET A 37 6.05 22.62 -16.63
CA MET A 37 7.00 23.43 -17.41
C MET A 37 6.32 24.58 -18.15
N VAL A 38 5.04 24.43 -18.51
CA VAL A 38 4.24 25.51 -19.12
C VAL A 38 4.04 26.65 -18.12
N LEU A 39 3.70 26.33 -16.85
CA LEU A 39 3.56 27.34 -15.79
C LEU A 39 4.88 28.04 -15.45
N LEU A 40 6.00 27.32 -15.58
CA LEU A 40 7.33 27.88 -15.35
C LEU A 40 7.78 28.84 -16.46
N GLN A 41 7.06 28.93 -17.59
CA GLN A 41 7.31 29.93 -18.63
C GLN A 41 8.78 29.94 -19.13
N ILE A 42 9.43 28.77 -19.17
CA ILE A 42 10.87 28.65 -19.44
C ILE A 42 11.31 29.20 -20.81
N ASN A 43 10.36 29.26 -21.76
CA ASN A 43 10.58 29.75 -23.12
C ASN A 43 10.06 31.18 -23.34
N VAL A 44 9.62 31.86 -22.27
CA VAL A 44 9.12 33.24 -22.33
C VAL A 44 10.25 34.20 -21.97
N GLU A 45 10.41 35.27 -22.73
CA GLU A 45 11.40 36.30 -22.41
C GLU A 45 11.10 36.92 -21.03
N LYS A 46 12.15 37.22 -20.25
CA LYS A 46 12.03 37.68 -18.85
C LYS A 46 11.07 38.85 -18.65
N GLN A 47 10.95 39.74 -19.64
CA GLN A 47 10.07 40.90 -19.59
C GLN A 47 8.56 40.58 -19.69
N TYR A 48 8.21 39.38 -20.16
CA TYR A 48 6.82 38.93 -20.33
C TYR A 48 6.43 37.83 -19.33
N VAL A 49 7.31 37.48 -18.40
CA VAL A 49 7.03 36.43 -17.40
C VAL A 49 5.99 36.93 -16.40
N ASN A 50 4.89 36.19 -16.28
CA ASN A 50 3.94 36.37 -15.19
C ASN A 50 4.50 35.71 -13.92
N ILE A 51 4.84 36.52 -12.92
CA ILE A 51 5.47 36.07 -11.68
C ILE A 51 4.54 35.18 -10.85
N ASP A 52 3.24 35.44 -10.85
CA ASP A 52 2.26 34.65 -10.08
C ASP A 52 2.15 33.22 -10.64
N LEU A 53 2.04 33.10 -11.97
CA LEU A 53 2.05 31.81 -12.67
C LEU A 53 3.37 31.04 -12.47
N LEU A 54 4.50 31.76 -12.45
CA LEU A 54 5.81 31.17 -12.17
C LEU A 54 5.89 30.59 -10.75
N ASN A 55 5.44 31.36 -9.75
CA ASN A 55 5.39 30.92 -8.34
C ASN A 55 4.45 29.73 -8.16
N GLU A 56 3.30 29.75 -8.83
CA GLU A 56 2.37 28.63 -8.89
C GLU A 56 3.03 27.39 -9.51
N GLY A 57 3.75 27.54 -10.62
CA GLY A 57 4.51 26.48 -11.27
C GLY A 57 5.53 25.82 -10.34
N TYR A 58 6.33 26.62 -9.62
CA TYR A 58 7.28 26.11 -8.62
C TYR A 58 6.59 25.40 -7.47
N THR A 59 5.53 26.00 -6.92
CA THR A 59 4.76 25.41 -5.82
C THR A 59 4.23 24.04 -6.24
N LYS A 60 3.68 23.93 -7.45
CA LYS A 60 3.12 22.68 -7.94
C LYS A 60 4.16 21.61 -8.21
N LEU A 61 5.28 22.01 -8.82
CA LEU A 61 6.40 21.11 -9.08
C LEU A 61 6.98 20.55 -7.77
N ILE A 62 7.26 21.41 -6.79
CA ILE A 62 7.84 21.01 -5.49
C ILE A 62 6.87 20.10 -4.74
N THR A 63 5.60 20.47 -4.66
CA THR A 63 4.57 19.67 -3.99
C THR A 63 4.46 18.28 -4.61
N PHE A 64 4.38 18.20 -5.94
CA PHE A 64 4.29 16.93 -6.66
C PHE A 64 5.51 16.04 -6.40
N HIS A 65 6.73 16.60 -6.42
CA HIS A 65 7.95 15.81 -6.17
C HIS A 65 8.03 15.30 -4.73
N ILE A 66 7.57 16.07 -3.74
CA ILE A 66 7.48 15.61 -2.34
C ILE A 66 6.51 14.42 -2.23
N LEU A 67 5.31 14.55 -2.83
CA LEU A 67 4.30 13.49 -2.82
C LEU A 67 4.79 12.22 -3.55
N LEU A 68 5.41 12.39 -4.72
CA LEU A 68 5.97 11.30 -5.50
C LEU A 68 7.11 10.60 -4.76
N PHE A 69 7.98 11.35 -4.08
CA PHE A 69 9.02 10.77 -3.23
C PHE A 69 8.43 9.89 -2.13
N LEU A 70 7.40 10.38 -1.42
CA LEU A 70 6.73 9.62 -0.36
C LEU A 70 6.01 8.38 -0.90
N LEU A 71 5.40 8.46 -2.08
CA LEU A 71 4.83 7.31 -2.78
C LEU A 71 5.89 6.27 -3.12
N ILE A 72 6.98 6.66 -3.78
CA ILE A 72 8.07 5.76 -4.19
C ILE A 72 8.72 5.12 -2.96
N TRP A 73 8.98 5.90 -1.91
CA TRP A 73 9.57 5.40 -0.69
C TRP A 73 8.66 4.37 0.01
N SER A 74 7.37 4.66 0.13
CA SER A 74 6.39 3.75 0.70
C SER A 74 6.26 2.46 -0.12
N PHE A 75 6.16 2.59 -1.45
CA PHE A 75 6.07 1.44 -2.36
C PHE A 75 7.33 0.57 -2.30
N TYR A 76 8.52 1.17 -2.31
CA TYR A 76 9.79 0.47 -2.18
C TYR A 76 9.86 -0.32 -0.87
N LYS A 77 9.41 0.28 0.24
CA LYS A 77 9.35 -0.40 1.54
C LYS A 77 8.37 -1.56 1.53
N THR A 78 7.20 -1.44 0.90
CA THR A 78 6.25 -2.55 0.73
C THR A 78 6.84 -3.71 -0.07
N TYR A 79 7.51 -3.40 -1.19
CA TYR A 79 8.17 -4.37 -2.06
C TYR A 79 9.33 -5.09 -1.36
N LYS A 80 10.21 -4.36 -0.66
CA LYS A 80 11.45 -4.93 -0.12
C LYS A 80 11.36 -5.48 1.29
N VAL A 81 10.53 -4.92 2.17
CA VAL A 81 10.49 -5.35 3.57
C VAL A 81 9.90 -6.75 3.64
N ASN A 82 10.60 -7.66 4.33
CA ASN A 82 10.07 -8.99 4.61
C ASN A 82 8.78 -8.86 5.44
N PRO A 83 7.67 -9.48 5.03
CA PRO A 83 6.37 -9.31 5.69
C PRO A 83 6.30 -9.95 7.09
N GLY A 84 7.27 -10.81 7.43
CA GLY A 84 7.40 -11.51 8.70
C GLY A 84 7.33 -13.01 8.49
N ASN A 85 8.27 -13.75 9.06
CA ASN A 85 8.30 -15.21 9.02
C ASN A 85 8.24 -15.79 10.44
N ILE A 86 7.77 -17.02 10.55
CA ILE A 86 7.80 -17.77 11.80
C ILE A 86 9.27 -18.09 12.14
N PRO A 87 9.76 -17.76 13.35
CA PRO A 87 11.12 -18.07 13.79
C PRO A 87 11.46 -19.54 13.58
N ASP A 88 12.71 -19.82 13.24
CA ASP A 88 13.16 -21.18 13.02
C ASP A 88 13.85 -21.74 14.27
N ASN A 89 13.05 -22.15 15.25
CA ASN A 89 13.53 -22.64 16.54
C ASN A 89 12.70 -23.83 17.06
N HIS A 90 13.12 -24.40 18.20
CA HIS A 90 12.46 -25.55 18.83
C HIS A 90 10.98 -25.30 19.15
N GLU A 91 10.65 -24.10 19.63
CA GLU A 91 9.28 -23.70 19.99
C GLU A 91 8.32 -23.87 18.79
N TRP A 92 8.68 -23.36 17.62
CA TRP A 92 7.78 -23.42 16.46
C TRP A 92 7.85 -24.74 15.69
N ARG A 93 8.89 -25.56 15.88
CA ARG A 93 9.02 -26.85 15.19
C ARG A 93 8.46 -28.03 15.95
N VAL A 94 8.60 -28.02 17.28
CA VAL A 94 8.37 -29.21 18.11
C VAL A 94 7.38 -28.93 19.21
N GLU A 95 7.63 -27.91 20.03
CA GLU A 95 6.88 -27.68 21.26
C GLU A 95 6.44 -26.21 21.40
N PRO A 96 5.32 -25.83 20.75
CA PRO A 96 4.81 -24.47 20.81
C PRO A 96 4.18 -24.21 22.18
N ASN A 97 4.30 -22.98 22.67
CA ASN A 97 3.60 -22.60 23.89
C ASN A 97 2.08 -22.48 23.66
N ILE A 98 1.37 -23.58 23.92
CA ILE A 98 -0.06 -23.77 23.63
C ILE A 98 -0.93 -22.69 24.28
N GLY A 99 -0.57 -22.21 25.47
CA GLY A 99 -1.34 -21.21 26.22
C GLY A 99 -1.31 -19.81 25.58
N ARG A 100 -0.37 -19.56 24.67
CA ARG A 100 -0.19 -18.25 24.01
C ARG A 100 -0.79 -18.19 22.61
N ILE A 101 -1.14 -19.33 22.03
CA ILE A 101 -1.76 -19.45 20.71
C ILE A 101 -3.25 -19.67 20.93
N LYS A 102 -4.11 -18.87 20.32
CA LYS A 102 -5.57 -18.96 20.50
C LYS A 102 -6.28 -19.63 19.34
N GLU A 103 -5.79 -19.47 18.12
CA GLU A 103 -6.40 -20.05 16.93
C GLU A 103 -6.16 -21.56 16.86
N ARG A 104 -7.19 -22.30 16.45
CA ARG A 104 -7.19 -23.76 16.32
C ARG A 104 -7.74 -24.17 14.96
N GLU A 105 -7.38 -25.37 14.52
CA GLU A 105 -8.07 -26.06 13.43
C GLU A 105 -9.49 -26.43 13.87
N LYS A 106 -10.33 -26.87 12.91
CA LYS A 106 -11.69 -27.35 13.23
C LYS A 106 -11.69 -28.56 14.16
N THR A 107 -10.61 -29.34 14.18
CA THR A 107 -10.40 -30.49 15.08
C THR A 107 -10.07 -30.06 16.52
N GLY A 108 -9.85 -28.77 16.78
CA GLY A 108 -9.39 -28.25 18.06
C GLY A 108 -7.88 -28.30 18.25
N GLU A 109 -7.14 -28.83 17.29
CA GLU A 109 -5.67 -28.91 17.33
C GLU A 109 -5.00 -27.58 16.97
N LEU A 110 -3.72 -27.45 17.33
CA LEU A 110 -2.91 -26.32 16.90
C LEU A 110 -2.74 -26.36 15.38
N ARG A 111 -2.84 -25.19 14.76
CA ARG A 111 -2.61 -25.06 13.32
C ARG A 111 -1.15 -25.33 13.00
N TYR A 112 -0.92 -26.18 12.01
CA TYR A 112 0.41 -26.59 11.59
C TYR A 112 0.61 -26.36 10.08
N CYS A 113 1.80 -25.93 9.70
CA CYS A 113 2.19 -25.79 8.30
C CYS A 113 3.01 -27.00 7.87
N ILE A 114 2.42 -27.83 7.01
CA ILE A 114 3.10 -29.01 6.46
C ILE A 114 4.31 -28.65 5.57
N HIS A 115 4.28 -27.50 4.90
CA HIS A 115 5.34 -27.10 3.96
C HIS A 115 6.62 -26.67 4.69
N GLU A 116 6.50 -25.84 5.73
CA GLU A 116 7.66 -25.39 6.52
C GLU A 116 7.98 -26.29 7.72
N LYS A 117 7.09 -27.23 8.05
CA LYS A 117 7.15 -28.08 9.24
C LYS A 117 7.25 -27.26 10.52
N LYS A 118 6.29 -26.33 10.69
CA LYS A 118 6.20 -25.40 11.81
C LYS A 118 4.74 -25.21 12.25
N TYR A 119 4.53 -25.10 13.55
CA TYR A 119 3.28 -24.60 14.12
C TYR A 119 3.07 -23.13 13.74
N LYS A 120 1.82 -22.76 13.48
CA LYS A 120 1.43 -21.42 13.03
C LYS A 120 1.04 -20.57 14.25
N PRO A 121 1.73 -19.43 14.50
CA PRO A 121 1.21 -18.39 15.38
C PRO A 121 -0.18 -17.93 14.91
N ASP A 122 -0.92 -17.27 15.79
CA ASP A 122 -2.20 -16.65 15.45
C ASP A 122 -2.07 -15.71 14.23
N ARG A 123 -3.10 -15.65 13.39
CA ARG A 123 -3.16 -14.80 12.19
C ARG A 123 -2.07 -15.05 11.12
N SER A 124 -1.27 -16.12 11.26
CA SER A 124 -0.24 -16.47 10.27
C SER A 124 -0.76 -17.48 9.23
N HIS A 125 -0.38 -17.28 7.96
CA HIS A 125 -0.82 -18.14 6.86
C HIS A 125 0.32 -18.44 5.89
N TYR A 126 0.28 -19.62 5.28
CA TYR A 126 1.25 -20.02 4.27
C TYR A 126 0.90 -19.37 2.92
N CYS A 127 1.79 -18.53 2.43
CA CYS A 127 1.66 -17.91 1.12
C CYS A 127 2.36 -18.77 0.06
N ARG A 128 1.60 -19.43 -0.81
CA ARG A 128 2.16 -20.23 -1.92
C ARG A 128 3.01 -19.41 -2.88
N ALA A 129 2.69 -18.12 -3.05
CA ALA A 129 3.40 -17.26 -3.98
C ALA A 129 4.82 -16.91 -3.51
N ILE A 130 5.08 -16.82 -2.20
CA ILE A 130 6.43 -16.61 -1.65
C ILE A 130 7.01 -17.85 -0.94
N GLU A 131 6.25 -18.94 -0.91
CA GLU A 131 6.60 -20.25 -0.33
C GLU A 131 7.03 -20.19 1.14
N LYS A 132 6.37 -19.30 1.91
CA LYS A 132 6.64 -19.12 3.34
C LYS A 132 5.38 -18.86 4.16
N ASN A 133 5.43 -19.15 5.47
CA ASN A 133 4.42 -18.62 6.39
C ASN A 133 4.67 -17.15 6.67
N VAL A 134 3.62 -16.36 6.50
CA VAL A 134 3.63 -14.91 6.69
C VAL A 134 2.90 -14.55 7.98
N LEU A 135 3.55 -13.79 8.86
CA LEU A 135 2.93 -13.27 10.08
C LEU A 135 1.87 -12.23 9.75
N LYS A 136 0.71 -12.26 10.43
CA LYS A 136 -0.46 -11.40 10.14
C LYS A 136 -0.71 -11.28 8.63
N MET A 137 -0.73 -12.40 7.92
CA MET A 137 -0.81 -12.38 6.46
C MET A 137 -2.09 -11.67 6.05
N ASP A 138 -1.96 -10.64 5.22
CA ASP A 138 -3.10 -9.92 4.69
C ASP A 138 -3.49 -10.48 3.32
N HIS A 139 -2.57 -10.43 2.36
CA HIS A 139 -2.71 -11.06 1.05
C HIS A 139 -1.36 -11.12 0.33
N TYR A 140 -1.28 -11.94 -0.72
CA TYR A 140 -0.23 -11.78 -1.72
C TYR A 140 -0.63 -10.71 -2.72
N CYS A 141 0.23 -9.71 -2.93
CA CYS A 141 -0.05 -8.61 -3.83
C CYS A 141 0.90 -8.67 -5.04
N PRO A 142 0.41 -9.05 -6.23
CA PRO A 142 1.24 -9.11 -7.44
C PRO A 142 1.84 -7.75 -7.81
N TRP A 143 1.13 -6.67 -7.53
CA TRP A 143 1.51 -5.28 -7.83
C TRP A 143 2.74 -4.78 -7.08
N VAL A 144 3.11 -5.42 -5.97
CA VAL A 144 4.35 -5.17 -5.22
C VAL A 144 5.26 -6.38 -5.20
N ALA A 145 4.97 -7.43 -6.00
CA ALA A 145 5.72 -8.69 -6.06
C ALA A 145 6.09 -9.28 -4.68
N ASN A 146 5.24 -9.10 -3.67
CA ASN A 146 5.51 -9.50 -2.30
C ASN A 146 4.20 -9.84 -1.58
N CYS A 147 4.31 -10.60 -0.49
CA CYS A 147 3.19 -10.74 0.42
C CYS A 147 3.10 -9.51 1.31
N VAL A 148 1.89 -9.05 1.57
CA VAL A 148 1.58 -8.03 2.57
C VAL A 148 1.24 -8.76 3.88
N GLY A 149 1.95 -8.39 4.94
CA GLY A 149 1.81 -8.99 6.27
C GLY A 149 2.30 -8.04 7.37
N PHE A 150 2.59 -8.58 8.55
CA PHE A 150 2.81 -7.82 9.77
C PHE A 150 3.80 -6.65 9.61
N TYR A 151 5.01 -6.89 9.09
CA TYR A 151 6.07 -5.87 9.08
C TYR A 151 6.00 -4.87 7.92
N ASN A 152 5.20 -5.13 6.88
CA ASN A 152 5.10 -4.24 5.71
C ASN A 152 3.69 -3.68 5.46
N TYR A 153 2.66 -4.09 6.22
CA TYR A 153 1.29 -3.58 6.05
C TYR A 153 1.19 -2.06 6.17
N LYS A 154 1.93 -1.43 7.10
CA LYS A 154 2.00 0.04 7.20
C LYS A 154 2.44 0.69 5.89
N PHE A 155 3.52 0.17 5.30
CA PHE A 155 4.08 0.74 4.06
C PHE A 155 3.11 0.53 2.89
N PHE A 156 2.40 -0.59 2.88
CA PHE A 156 1.34 -0.86 1.91
C PHE A 156 0.21 0.18 2.02
N LEU A 157 -0.32 0.42 3.22
CA LEU A 157 -1.33 1.47 3.46
C LEU A 157 -0.85 2.84 3.00
N LEU A 158 0.39 3.21 3.31
CA LEU A 158 0.97 4.48 2.89
C LEU A 158 1.16 4.58 1.38
N SER A 159 1.51 3.47 0.71
CA SER A 159 1.60 3.46 -0.76
C SER A 159 0.24 3.71 -1.42
N LEU A 160 -0.85 3.14 -0.87
CA LEU A 160 -2.20 3.43 -1.33
C LEU A 160 -2.61 4.88 -1.04
N PHE A 161 -2.30 5.39 0.16
CA PHE A 161 -2.58 6.77 0.54
C PHE A 161 -1.89 7.76 -0.40
N TYR A 162 -0.57 7.65 -0.58
CA TYR A 162 0.17 8.58 -1.43
C TYR A 162 -0.14 8.41 -2.92
N ALA A 163 -0.50 7.21 -3.39
CA ALA A 163 -0.99 7.02 -4.76
C ALA A 163 -2.28 7.80 -4.99
N ASN A 164 -3.24 7.73 -4.06
CA ASN A 164 -4.48 8.50 -4.12
C ASN A 164 -4.22 10.01 -4.09
N ILE A 165 -3.37 10.49 -3.17
CA ILE A 165 -3.07 11.92 -3.07
C ILE A 165 -2.34 12.43 -4.31
N CYS A 166 -1.38 11.67 -4.88
CA CYS A 166 -0.73 12.03 -6.14
C CYS A 166 -1.73 12.12 -7.30
N CYS A 167 -2.59 11.10 -7.47
CA CYS A 167 -3.58 11.08 -8.54
C CYS A 167 -4.59 12.22 -8.39
N LEU A 168 -5.08 12.47 -7.17
CA LEU A 168 -6.00 13.57 -6.89
C LEU A 168 -5.34 14.93 -7.16
N TYR A 169 -4.09 15.09 -6.73
CA TYR A 169 -3.32 16.31 -6.95
C TYR A 169 -3.17 16.63 -8.44
N VAL A 170 -2.72 15.65 -9.23
CA VAL A 170 -2.62 15.77 -10.68
C VAL A 170 -3.99 16.07 -11.30
N ASN A 171 -5.02 15.31 -10.93
CA ASN A 171 -6.35 15.44 -11.51
C ASN A 171 -6.96 16.83 -11.28
N ILE A 172 -6.93 17.35 -10.04
CA ILE A 172 -7.45 18.68 -9.73
C ILE A 172 -6.73 19.76 -10.54
N ASN A 173 -5.39 19.71 -10.59
CA ASN A 173 -4.58 20.70 -11.30
C ASN A 173 -4.83 20.67 -12.81
N CYS A 174 -4.81 19.48 -13.42
CA CYS A 174 -5.04 19.32 -14.85
C CYS A 174 -6.49 19.66 -15.23
N TYR A 175 -7.48 19.19 -14.46
CA TYR A 175 -8.90 19.42 -14.73
C TYR A 175 -9.26 20.91 -14.65
N THR A 176 -8.79 21.62 -13.62
CA THR A 176 -9.07 23.06 -13.47
C THR A 176 -8.45 23.90 -14.58
N SER A 177 -7.31 23.47 -15.13
CA SER A 177 -6.63 24.20 -16.20
C SER A 177 -7.14 23.80 -17.60
N PHE A 178 -7.77 22.63 -17.73
CA PHE A 178 -8.17 22.06 -19.02
C PHE A 178 -9.01 22.99 -19.90
N PRO A 179 -10.04 23.72 -19.40
CA PRO A 179 -10.84 24.62 -20.25
C PRO A 179 -10.01 25.73 -20.91
N ASN A 180 -9.01 26.26 -20.19
CA ASN A 180 -8.12 27.30 -20.70
C ASN A 180 -7.19 26.75 -21.77
N PHE A 181 -6.69 25.52 -21.59
CA PHE A 181 -5.86 24.85 -22.60
C PHE A 181 -6.66 24.52 -23.87
N TYR A 182 -7.86 23.97 -23.70
CA TYR A 182 -8.72 23.56 -24.79
C TYR A 182 -9.22 24.73 -25.65
N SER A 183 -9.52 25.87 -25.02
CA SER A 183 -10.12 27.03 -25.71
C SER A 183 -9.08 27.95 -26.37
N ASN A 184 -7.79 27.75 -26.11
CA ASN A 184 -6.73 28.61 -26.63
C ASN A 184 -6.27 28.14 -28.02
N PRO A 185 -6.50 28.92 -29.09
CA PRO A 185 -6.14 28.52 -30.45
C PRO A 185 -4.63 28.45 -30.70
N ASN A 186 -3.81 29.01 -29.80
CA ASN A 186 -2.35 29.00 -29.92
C ASN A 186 -1.71 27.76 -29.28
N ILE A 187 -2.49 26.90 -28.61
CA ILE A 187 -1.99 25.67 -27.99
C ILE A 187 -2.12 24.53 -28.99
N LEU A 188 -1.07 23.70 -29.09
CA LEU A 188 -1.06 22.57 -30.01
C LEU A 188 -2.03 21.48 -29.52
N PHE A 189 -2.69 20.82 -30.47
CA PHE A 189 -3.58 19.70 -30.16
C PHE A 189 -2.91 18.63 -29.27
N ASN A 190 -1.63 18.34 -29.49
CA ASN A 190 -0.89 17.35 -28.70
C ASN A 190 -0.81 17.74 -27.22
N GLU A 191 -0.66 19.03 -26.89
CA GLU A 191 -0.59 19.50 -25.50
C GLU A 191 -1.94 19.31 -24.79
N VAL A 192 -3.04 19.63 -25.49
CA VAL A 192 -4.40 19.38 -25.01
C VAL A 192 -4.66 17.89 -24.85
N PHE A 193 -4.22 17.08 -25.81
CA PHE A 193 -4.36 15.62 -25.78
C PHE A 193 -3.62 14.99 -24.60
N TYR A 194 -2.37 15.38 -24.35
CA TYR A 194 -1.61 14.84 -23.22
C TYR A 194 -2.20 15.26 -21.88
N LEU A 195 -2.68 16.49 -21.75
CA LEU A 195 -3.38 16.94 -20.54
C LEU A 195 -4.68 16.15 -20.31
N PHE A 196 -5.44 15.89 -21.37
CA PHE A 196 -6.63 15.03 -21.30
C PHE A 196 -6.27 13.59 -20.90
N LEU A 197 -5.22 13.02 -21.51
CA LEU A 197 -4.74 11.69 -21.19
C LEU A 197 -4.34 11.57 -19.72
N GLU A 198 -3.66 12.58 -19.17
CA GLU A 198 -3.27 12.63 -17.76
C GLU A 198 -4.50 12.59 -16.83
N ILE A 199 -5.53 13.40 -17.14
CA ILE A 199 -6.80 13.41 -16.38
C ILE A 199 -7.44 12.03 -16.42
N VAL A 200 -7.50 11.38 -17.60
CA VAL A 200 -8.12 10.05 -17.76
C VAL A 200 -7.34 9.01 -16.96
N LEU A 201 -6.01 8.95 -17.11
CA LEU A 201 -5.15 7.98 -16.41
C LEU A 201 -5.27 8.15 -14.89
N ALA A 202 -5.14 9.39 -14.39
CA ALA A 202 -5.29 9.68 -12.97
C ALA A 202 -6.68 9.31 -12.44
N SER A 203 -7.75 9.57 -13.20
CA SER A 203 -9.13 9.23 -12.81
C SER A 203 -9.33 7.72 -12.72
N VAL A 204 -8.85 6.95 -13.72
CA VAL A 204 -8.99 5.49 -13.73
C VAL A 204 -8.26 4.87 -12.54
N ILE A 205 -7.03 5.31 -12.27
CA ILE A 205 -6.28 4.85 -11.10
C ILE A 205 -7.02 5.19 -9.81
N LEU A 206 -7.54 6.41 -9.68
CA LEU A 206 -8.26 6.85 -8.48
C LEU A 206 -9.53 6.04 -8.24
N ILE A 207 -10.32 5.76 -9.28
CA ILE A 207 -11.54 4.94 -9.19
C ILE A 207 -11.25 3.52 -8.67
N ILE A 208 -10.08 2.96 -8.98
CA ILE A 208 -9.68 1.62 -8.55
C ILE A 208 -9.04 1.64 -7.15
N ILE A 209 -8.10 2.55 -6.93
CA ILE A 209 -7.24 2.55 -5.73
C ILE A 209 -7.92 3.23 -4.54
N PHE A 210 -8.82 4.20 -4.76
CA PHE A 210 -9.50 4.90 -3.67
C PHE A 210 -10.45 4.00 -2.88
N PRO A 211 -11.38 3.23 -3.49
CA PRO A 211 -12.23 2.30 -2.74
C PRO A 211 -11.42 1.21 -2.05
N PHE A 212 -10.35 0.72 -2.68
CA PHE A 212 -9.46 -0.27 -2.08
C PHE A 212 -8.73 0.28 -0.85
N PHE A 213 -8.30 1.54 -0.90
CA PHE A 213 -7.75 2.23 0.26
C PHE A 213 -8.79 2.37 1.39
N LEU A 214 -10.02 2.80 1.08
CA LEU A 214 -11.09 2.89 2.08
C LEU A 214 -11.41 1.54 2.72
N PHE A 215 -11.41 0.47 1.94
CA PHE A 215 -11.57 -0.89 2.46
C PHE A 215 -10.47 -1.24 3.48
N HIS A 216 -9.21 -0.95 3.17
CA HIS A 216 -8.11 -1.21 4.10
C HIS A 216 -8.11 -0.29 5.33
N ILE A 217 -8.62 0.94 5.22
CA ILE A 217 -8.87 1.80 6.38
C ILE A 217 -9.95 1.20 7.28
N TYR A 218 -11.03 0.68 6.70
CA TYR A 218 -12.07 -0.03 7.44
C TYR A 218 -11.49 -1.26 8.15
N LEU A 219 -10.77 -2.14 7.43
CA LEU A 219 -10.12 -3.31 8.02
C LEU A 219 -9.18 -2.92 9.17
N THR A 220 -8.38 -1.87 8.99
CA THR A 220 -7.47 -1.36 10.03
C THR A 220 -8.24 -0.86 11.24
N SER A 221 -9.34 -0.13 11.05
CA SER A 221 -10.18 0.37 12.16
C SER A 221 -10.81 -0.75 12.98
N LYS A 222 -11.03 -1.91 12.37
CA LYS A 222 -11.54 -3.13 13.01
C LYS A 222 -10.46 -4.16 13.33
N ASN A 223 -9.19 -3.89 13.05
CA ASN A 223 -8.10 -4.86 13.21
C ASN A 223 -8.31 -6.22 12.52
N TYR A 224 -8.94 -6.21 11.34
CA TYR A 224 -8.97 -7.36 10.46
C TYR A 224 -7.81 -7.33 9.46
N THR A 225 -7.42 -8.51 9.00
CA THR A 225 -6.75 -8.71 7.72
C THR A 225 -7.79 -9.03 6.63
N THR A 226 -7.41 -8.86 5.36
CA THR A 226 -8.22 -9.27 4.21
C THR A 226 -8.54 -10.76 4.25
N LEU A 227 -7.58 -11.61 4.63
CA LEU A 227 -7.80 -13.06 4.80
C LEU A 227 -8.86 -13.36 5.86
N GLU A 228 -8.78 -12.71 7.03
CA GLU A 228 -9.76 -12.91 8.10
C GLU A 228 -11.16 -12.46 7.71
N PHE A 229 -11.26 -11.34 7.00
CA PHE A 229 -12.54 -10.75 6.60
C PHE A 229 -13.17 -11.49 5.41
N CYS A 230 -12.43 -11.72 4.34
CA CYS A 230 -12.97 -12.24 3.08
C CYS A 230 -12.90 -13.76 2.93
N VAL A 231 -11.96 -14.45 3.60
CA VAL A 231 -11.67 -15.87 3.32
C VAL A 231 -12.04 -16.77 4.49
N THR A 232 -11.61 -16.44 5.71
CA THR A 232 -11.88 -17.31 6.87
C THR A 232 -13.25 -17.06 7.49
N GLY A 233 -13.91 -15.94 7.15
CA GLY A 233 -15.18 -15.54 7.76
C GLY A 233 -15.06 -15.27 9.26
N GLN A 234 -13.89 -14.78 9.72
CA GLN A 234 -13.62 -14.60 11.15
C GLN A 234 -14.64 -13.64 11.81
N TRP A 235 -15.21 -12.72 11.03
CA TRP A 235 -16.22 -11.77 11.49
C TRP A 235 -17.50 -12.43 12.00
N GLU A 236 -17.83 -13.65 11.57
CA GLU A 236 -18.97 -14.42 12.07
C GLU A 236 -18.75 -14.96 13.49
N LYS A 237 -17.48 -15.08 13.92
CA LYS A 237 -17.09 -15.69 15.21
C LYS A 237 -16.78 -14.66 16.30
N GLY A 238 -16.91 -13.38 16.00
CA GLY A 238 -16.48 -12.28 16.86
C GLY A 238 -14.99 -11.96 16.71
N ASN A 239 -14.68 -10.66 16.68
CA ASN A 239 -13.31 -10.19 16.48
C ASN A 239 -12.56 -10.01 17.79
N ILE A 240 -11.80 -11.03 18.17
CA ILE A 240 -11.02 -11.00 19.40
C ILE A 240 -9.85 -10.02 19.39
N TYR A 241 -9.47 -9.50 18.22
CA TYR A 241 -8.35 -8.60 18.04
C TYR A 241 -8.76 -7.12 17.96
N ASP A 242 -10.06 -6.80 17.90
CA ASP A 242 -10.54 -5.41 17.92
C ASP A 242 -10.37 -4.84 19.35
N LEU A 243 -9.45 -3.88 19.50
CA LEU A 243 -9.16 -3.20 20.77
C LEU A 243 -9.71 -1.76 20.80
N GLY A 244 -10.58 -1.41 19.84
CA GLY A 244 -11.01 -0.04 19.60
C GLY A 244 -10.15 0.67 18.55
N ILE A 245 -10.77 1.61 17.84
CA ILE A 245 -10.21 2.23 16.63
C ILE A 245 -8.79 2.77 16.86
N GLU A 246 -8.58 3.56 17.91
CA GLU A 246 -7.27 4.17 18.18
C GLU A 246 -6.16 3.12 18.38
N GLU A 247 -6.38 2.11 19.23
CA GLU A 247 -5.37 1.08 19.49
C GLU A 247 -5.16 0.20 18.26
N ASN A 248 -6.21 -0.07 17.47
CA ASN A 248 -6.09 -0.81 16.22
C ASN A 248 -5.21 -0.08 15.20
N PHE A 249 -5.35 1.24 15.07
CA PHE A 249 -4.46 2.05 14.24
C PHE A 249 -3.04 2.07 14.80
N LYS A 250 -2.84 2.22 16.11
CA LYS A 250 -1.51 2.15 16.75
C LYS A 250 -0.83 0.80 16.53
N GLN A 251 -1.56 -0.31 16.50
CA GLN A 251 -0.99 -1.62 16.18
C GLN A 251 -0.32 -1.66 14.80
N VAL A 252 -0.87 -0.93 13.83
CA VAL A 252 -0.34 -0.89 12.45
C VAL A 252 0.67 0.25 12.25
N LEU A 253 0.31 1.47 12.64
CA LEU A 253 1.07 2.68 12.35
C LEU A 253 2.18 2.98 13.37
N GLY A 254 2.11 2.37 14.55
CA GLY A 254 3.00 2.57 15.68
C GLY A 254 2.44 3.58 16.70
N ASP A 255 3.05 3.62 17.90
CA ASP A 255 2.58 4.50 18.99
C ASP A 255 2.90 5.99 18.74
N ASN A 256 3.94 6.30 17.93
CA ASN A 256 4.30 7.67 17.61
C ASN A 256 3.55 8.19 16.37
N VAL A 257 2.57 9.07 16.61
CA VAL A 257 1.69 9.66 15.58
C VAL A 257 2.47 10.49 14.56
N LEU A 258 3.59 11.12 14.93
CA LEU A 258 4.40 11.91 14.00
C LEU A 258 4.97 11.05 12.86
N PHE A 259 5.16 9.76 13.11
CA PHE A 259 5.65 8.82 12.09
C PHE A 259 4.52 8.13 11.32
N TRP A 260 3.25 8.45 11.55
CA TRP A 260 2.15 7.76 10.88
C TRP A 260 2.16 7.98 9.38
N ILE A 261 2.44 9.20 8.94
CA ILE A 261 2.48 9.56 7.51
C ILE A 261 3.79 9.14 6.83
N PHE A 262 4.87 8.92 7.58
CA PHE A 262 6.14 8.52 6.99
C PHE A 262 6.29 6.99 6.95
N PRO A 263 6.96 6.43 5.91
CA PRO A 263 7.26 5.00 5.83
C PRO A 263 8.44 4.63 6.76
N LEU A 264 8.34 5.06 8.01
CA LEU A 264 9.26 4.86 9.12
C LEU A 264 8.57 4.13 10.27
N GLY A 265 9.37 3.61 11.19
CA GLY A 265 8.88 2.89 12.36
C GLY A 265 8.49 1.44 12.07
N LYS A 266 8.03 0.77 13.13
CA LYS A 266 7.63 -0.64 13.13
C LYS A 266 6.20 -0.75 13.68
N PRO A 267 5.43 -1.76 13.25
CA PRO A 267 4.16 -2.10 13.90
C PRO A 267 4.39 -2.45 15.38
N LYS A 268 3.35 -2.33 16.19
CA LYS A 268 3.41 -2.67 17.62
C LYS A 268 3.40 -4.19 17.80
N GLY A 269 4.32 -4.70 18.62
CA GLY A 269 4.47 -6.14 18.87
C GLY A 269 5.43 -6.83 17.90
N ASN A 270 5.35 -8.16 17.84
CA ASN A 270 6.30 -9.00 17.10
C ASN A 270 5.67 -9.87 16.00
N GLY A 271 4.34 -9.79 15.84
CA GLY A 271 3.58 -10.57 14.86
C GLY A 271 3.38 -12.04 15.22
N LEU A 272 3.87 -12.48 16.39
CA LEU A 272 3.70 -13.85 16.89
C LEU A 272 2.56 -13.93 17.91
N PHE A 273 2.38 -12.86 18.68
CA PHE A 273 1.36 -12.77 19.72
C PHE A 273 0.63 -11.44 19.60
N TYR A 274 -0.69 -11.48 19.74
CA TYR A 274 -1.56 -10.32 19.65
C TYR A 274 -2.33 -10.15 20.95
N LYS A 275 -2.48 -8.90 21.38
CA LYS A 275 -3.42 -8.56 22.44
C LYS A 275 -4.83 -8.79 21.95
N THR A 276 -5.69 -9.19 22.86
CA THR A 276 -7.09 -9.51 22.56
C THR A 276 -8.03 -8.83 23.56
N ALA A 277 -9.29 -8.61 23.14
CA ALA A 277 -10.27 -7.82 23.89
C ALA A 277 -10.60 -8.39 25.28
N ASP A 278 -10.60 -9.73 25.41
CA ASP A 278 -10.75 -10.46 26.68
C ASP A 278 -9.67 -10.11 27.71
N GLN A 279 -8.45 -9.82 27.27
CA GLN A 279 -7.33 -9.41 28.14
C GLN A 279 -7.43 -7.95 28.59
N MET A 280 -8.29 -7.14 27.95
CA MET A 280 -8.53 -5.74 28.31
C MET A 280 -9.82 -5.54 29.12
N GLY A 281 -10.53 -6.63 29.47
CA GLY A 281 -11.80 -6.53 30.20
C GLY A 281 -13.00 -6.10 29.34
N TYR A 282 -12.87 -6.09 28.01
CA TYR A 282 -13.99 -5.85 27.11
C TYR A 282 -14.80 -7.14 26.92
N ILE A 283 -16.08 -7.10 27.28
CA ILE A 283 -17.02 -8.20 27.05
C ILE A 283 -17.48 -8.15 25.59
N TYR A 284 -17.34 -9.26 24.87
CA TYR A 284 -17.90 -9.42 23.51
C TYR A 284 -19.43 -9.20 23.58
N LYS A 285 -19.93 -8.21 22.83
CA LYS A 285 -21.35 -8.10 22.49
C LYS A 285 -21.59 -8.65 21.09
#